data_AF-A0A2G2P3V6-F1
#
_entry.id   AF-A0A2G2P3V6-F1
#
_cell.length_a   1.000
_cell.length_b   1.000
_cell.length_c   1.000
_cell.angle_alpha   90.00
_cell.angle_beta   90.00
_cell.angle_gamma   90.00
#
_symmetry.space_group_name_H-M   'P 1'
#
loop_
_entity.id
_entity.type
_entity.pdbx_description
1 polymer ?
#
loop_
_entity_poly.entity_id
_entity_poly.type
_entity_poly.pdbx_seq_one_letter_code
_entity_poly.pdbx_strand_id
1 'polypeptide(L)'
;MKSILKFIYLSLFIIALVSCEKENDTNVNDIAGIYQGTLSADVSNKTTAKSTSTTGDPATAEITLVGDQIQVHCYNDDFDITLMLDLFIDEENIQVCLTGDDFEEMYGHMSTYGGGMMGGMTGNSNQWSQHLNDDHESGDQHFGGFDMGNHSFEYTFNVEGMEYYFEGFKQ
;
A
#
# COMPACT_ATOMS: atom_id res chain seq x y z
N MET A 1 14.14 10.93 77.25
CA MET A 1 12.87 11.12 76.50
C MET A 1 13.27 11.13 75.02
N LYS A 2 13.08 10.02 74.28
CA LYS A 2 11.95 9.78 73.35
C LYS A 2 11.72 11.04 72.47
N SER A 3 11.83 11.06 71.14
CA SER A 3 11.40 10.07 70.13
C SER A 3 11.99 10.50 68.76
N ILE A 4 12.65 9.61 68.01
CA ILE A 4 12.16 8.96 66.78
C ILE A 4 11.69 9.94 65.67
N LEU A 5 12.64 10.22 64.78
CA LEU A 5 12.58 10.22 63.32
C LEU A 5 11.17 10.06 62.67
N LYS A 6 10.73 11.06 61.92
CA LYS A 6 9.65 10.91 60.93
C LYS A 6 10.09 11.54 59.61
N PHE A 7 10.73 10.74 58.76
CA PHE A 7 10.83 11.01 57.34
C PHE A 7 9.46 10.75 56.72
N ILE A 8 8.78 11.80 56.28
CA ILE A 8 7.61 11.68 55.40
C ILE A 8 8.17 11.70 53.98
N TYR A 9 8.43 10.51 53.42
CA TYR A 9 8.66 10.35 51.99
C TYR A 9 7.30 10.38 51.29
N LEU A 10 6.91 11.55 50.78
CA LEU A 10 5.85 11.66 49.80
C LEU A 10 6.46 11.29 48.43
N SER A 11 6.42 10.00 48.11
CA SER A 11 6.74 9.49 46.79
C SER A 11 5.65 9.94 45.81
N LEU A 12 5.93 11.04 45.09
CA LEU A 12 5.12 11.50 43.99
C LEU A 12 5.44 10.63 42.77
N PHE A 13 4.65 9.58 42.55
CA PHE A 13 4.73 8.75 41.36
C PHE A 13 4.13 9.55 40.19
N ILE A 14 4.97 10.38 39.55
CA ILE A 14 4.61 11.02 38.29
C ILE A 14 4.62 9.91 37.24
N ILE A 15 3.44 9.43 36.88
CA ILE A 15 3.24 8.61 35.68
C ILE A 15 3.59 9.52 34.51
N ALA A 16 4.80 9.38 33.98
CA ALA A 16 5.14 9.92 32.69
C ALA A 16 4.27 9.16 31.67
N LEU A 17 3.15 9.75 31.28
CA LEU A 17 2.52 9.43 30.00
C LEU A 17 3.52 9.91 28.96
N VAL A 18 4.43 9.03 28.57
CA VAL A 18 5.15 9.15 27.32
C VAL A 18 4.08 8.99 26.25
N SER A 19 3.44 10.10 25.87
CA SER A 19 2.81 10.19 24.58
C SER A 19 3.96 10.10 23.59
N CYS A 20 4.28 8.89 23.14
CA CYS A 20 4.93 8.76 21.85
C CYS A 20 3.93 9.34 20.86
N GLU A 21 4.09 10.62 20.53
CA GLU A 21 3.71 11.07 19.21
C GLU A 21 4.56 10.22 18.26
N LYS A 22 3.99 9.12 17.77
CA LYS A 22 4.44 8.59 16.50
C LYS A 22 4.18 9.73 15.54
N GLU A 23 5.21 10.46 15.17
CA GLU A 23 5.18 11.14 13.88
C GLU A 23 5.03 10.01 12.86
N ASN A 24 3.78 9.77 12.44
CA ASN A 24 3.47 8.90 11.31
C ASN A 24 3.92 9.66 10.06
N ASP A 25 5.23 9.75 9.88
CA ASP A 25 5.83 10.19 8.64
C ASP A 25 6.03 8.92 7.81
N THR A 26 4.92 8.39 7.28
CA THR A 26 4.93 7.27 6.34
C THR A 26 5.75 7.71 5.13
N ASN A 27 7.02 7.34 5.13
CA ASN A 27 7.98 7.82 4.14
C ASN A 27 7.86 6.99 2.86
N VAL A 28 7.22 7.58 1.86
CA VAL A 28 7.08 6.98 0.52
C VAL A 28 8.43 6.64 -0.12
N ASN A 29 9.52 7.31 0.24
CA ASN A 29 10.83 6.96 -0.29
C ASN A 29 11.26 5.54 0.11
N ASP A 30 10.67 4.98 1.16
CA ASP A 30 10.99 3.65 1.66
C ASP A 30 10.26 2.52 0.92
N ILE A 31 9.45 2.81 -0.12
CA ILE A 31 8.78 1.77 -0.93
C ILE A 31 9.56 1.36 -2.18
N ALA A 32 10.48 2.19 -2.66
CA ALA A 32 11.29 1.86 -3.83
C ALA A 32 12.20 0.65 -3.51
N GLY A 33 12.30 -0.30 -4.43
CA GLY A 33 13.16 -1.47 -4.26
C GLY A 33 12.65 -2.73 -4.96
N ILE A 34 13.29 -3.84 -4.60
CA ILE A 34 12.98 -5.17 -5.15
C ILE A 34 12.15 -5.95 -4.13
N TYR A 35 11.01 -6.46 -4.58
CA TYR A 35 10.13 -7.31 -3.81
C TYR A 35 10.19 -8.72 -4.39
N GLN A 36 10.51 -9.69 -3.55
CA GLN A 36 10.52 -11.11 -3.92
C GLN A 36 9.27 -11.77 -3.37
N GLY A 37 8.56 -12.50 -4.24
CA GLY A 37 7.23 -12.96 -3.93
C GLY A 37 6.76 -14.09 -4.82
N THR A 38 5.45 -14.25 -4.86
CA THR A 38 4.78 -15.21 -5.73
C THR A 38 3.70 -14.53 -6.55
N LEU A 39 3.56 -14.95 -7.80
CA LEU A 39 2.48 -14.59 -8.70
C LEU A 39 1.53 -15.78 -8.84
N SER A 40 0.24 -15.55 -8.60
CA SER A 40 -0.81 -16.56 -8.75
C SER A 40 -1.86 -16.06 -9.73
N ALA A 41 -2.48 -16.94 -10.51
CA ALA A 41 -3.55 -16.57 -11.44
C ALA A 41 -4.88 -17.16 -10.97
N ASP A 42 -5.94 -16.36 -10.94
CA ASP A 42 -7.28 -16.90 -10.75
C ASP A 42 -7.85 -17.35 -12.11
N VAL A 43 -7.92 -18.68 -12.30
CA VAL A 43 -8.42 -19.31 -13.53
C VAL A 43 -9.92 -19.61 -13.46
N SER A 44 -10.65 -19.12 -12.46
CA SER A 44 -12.05 -19.50 -12.20
C SER A 44 -13.02 -19.20 -13.36
N ASN A 45 -12.65 -18.37 -14.34
CA ASN A 45 -13.52 -17.95 -15.45
C ASN A 45 -13.09 -18.34 -16.89
N LYS A 46 -12.02 -19.13 -17.13
CA LYS A 46 -11.70 -19.63 -18.49
C LYS A 46 -11.52 -21.16 -18.54
N THR A 47 -12.41 -21.83 -19.29
CA THR A 47 -12.51 -23.30 -19.41
C THR A 47 -11.46 -23.97 -20.31
N THR A 48 -10.34 -23.31 -20.62
CA THR A 48 -9.29 -23.93 -21.44
C THR A 48 -7.90 -23.38 -21.12
N ALA A 49 -7.00 -24.32 -20.81
CA ALA A 49 -5.54 -24.24 -20.71
C ALA A 49 -4.93 -24.00 -19.31
N LYS A 50 -4.18 -25.03 -18.90
CA LYS A 50 -3.15 -25.11 -17.85
C LYS A 50 -3.58 -24.61 -16.47
N SER A 51 -4.06 -25.56 -15.67
CA SER A 51 -4.10 -25.44 -14.20
C SER A 51 -2.71 -25.07 -13.69
N THR A 52 -2.49 -23.80 -13.37
CA THR A 52 -1.36 -23.35 -12.55
C THR A 52 -1.80 -23.30 -11.09
N SER A 53 -0.85 -23.52 -10.22
CA SER A 53 -0.98 -24.08 -8.89
C SER A 53 -1.71 -23.17 -7.90
N THR A 54 -2.39 -23.79 -6.92
CA THR A 54 -2.81 -23.19 -5.64
C THR A 54 -1.65 -22.65 -4.77
N THR A 55 -0.44 -22.60 -5.33
CA THR A 55 0.80 -22.05 -4.77
C THR A 55 1.40 -21.21 -5.89
N GLY A 56 1.47 -19.88 -5.72
CA GLY A 56 1.95 -18.99 -6.79
C GLY A 56 3.37 -19.31 -7.24
N ASP A 57 3.67 -19.00 -8.50
CA ASP A 57 5.00 -19.15 -9.08
C ASP A 57 5.92 -18.02 -8.57
N PRO A 58 7.21 -18.28 -8.30
CA PRO A 58 8.13 -17.23 -7.88
C PRO A 58 8.14 -16.07 -8.88
N ALA A 59 8.06 -14.84 -8.37
CA ALA A 59 8.07 -13.63 -9.18
C ALA A 59 8.79 -12.49 -8.45
N THR A 60 9.23 -11.51 -9.22
CA THR A 60 9.87 -10.29 -8.72
C THR A 60 9.03 -9.08 -9.12
N ALA A 61 8.86 -8.13 -8.20
CA ALA A 61 8.37 -6.80 -8.51
C ALA A 61 9.46 -5.77 -8.21
N GLU A 62 9.84 -5.01 -9.22
CA GLU A 62 10.75 -3.86 -9.10
C GLU A 62 9.95 -2.57 -9.06
N ILE A 63 10.11 -1.82 -7.98
CA ILE A 63 9.35 -0.59 -7.72
C ILE A 63 10.29 0.60 -7.79
N THR A 64 10.02 1.49 -8.75
CA THR A 64 10.82 2.69 -9.01
C THR A 64 9.96 3.92 -8.82
N LEU A 65 10.47 4.92 -8.08
CA LEU A 65 9.81 6.22 -7.95
C LEU A 65 9.99 7.02 -9.25
N VAL A 66 8.88 7.57 -9.76
CA VAL A 66 8.84 8.40 -10.95
C VAL A 66 8.07 9.67 -10.61
N GLY A 67 8.80 10.70 -10.16
CA GLY A 67 8.15 11.89 -9.56
C GLY A 67 7.41 11.50 -8.29
N ASP A 68 6.11 11.81 -8.25
CA ASP A 68 5.21 11.51 -7.12
C ASP A 68 4.42 10.21 -7.32
N GLN A 69 4.84 9.38 -8.27
CA GLN A 69 4.24 8.09 -8.64
C GLN A 69 5.24 6.95 -8.49
N ILE A 70 4.77 5.72 -8.67
CA ILE A 70 5.65 4.56 -8.88
C ILE A 70 5.42 3.93 -10.24
N GLN A 71 6.51 3.41 -10.79
CA GLN A 71 6.48 2.37 -11.80
C GLN A 71 6.67 1.03 -11.11
N VAL A 72 5.77 0.09 -11.39
CA VAL A 72 5.87 -1.30 -10.94
C VAL A 72 6.18 -2.15 -12.17
N HIS A 73 7.34 -2.80 -12.18
CA HIS A 73 7.71 -3.83 -13.16
C HIS A 73 7.65 -5.19 -12.48
N CYS A 74 6.66 -6.01 -12.82
CA CYS A 74 6.47 -7.34 -12.24
C CYS A 74 6.73 -8.42 -13.28
N TYR A 75 7.60 -9.38 -12.97
CA TYR A 75 8.01 -10.40 -13.91
C TYR A 75 8.37 -11.76 -13.27
N ASN A 76 8.23 -12.80 -14.08
CA ASN A 76 8.81 -14.14 -13.93
C ASN A 76 9.10 -14.73 -15.33
N ASP A 77 9.31 -16.05 -15.44
CA ASP A 77 9.63 -16.69 -16.72
C ASP A 77 8.49 -16.60 -17.77
N ASP A 78 7.23 -16.49 -17.34
CA ASP A 78 6.02 -16.57 -18.18
C ASP A 78 5.14 -15.29 -18.10
N PHE A 79 5.54 -14.28 -17.32
CA PHE A 79 4.78 -13.05 -17.07
C PHE A 79 5.74 -11.86 -17.01
N ASP A 80 5.40 -10.75 -17.66
CA ASP A 80 6.18 -9.51 -17.67
C ASP A 80 5.22 -8.33 -17.93
N ILE A 81 5.04 -7.46 -16.93
CA ILE A 81 4.17 -6.29 -17.05
C ILE A 81 4.78 -5.10 -16.32
N THR A 82 4.56 -3.91 -16.89
CA THR A 82 4.92 -2.65 -16.27
C THR A 82 3.71 -1.72 -16.26
N LEU A 83 3.43 -1.11 -15.11
CA LEU A 83 2.36 -0.13 -14.96
C LEU A 83 2.76 1.02 -14.03
N MET A 84 2.00 2.10 -14.10
CA MET A 84 2.19 3.30 -13.30
C MET A 84 1.07 3.43 -12.27
N LEU A 85 1.42 3.77 -11.03
CA LEU A 85 0.46 3.92 -9.93
C LEU A 85 0.66 5.23 -9.17
N ASP A 86 -0.47 5.82 -8.78
CA ASP A 86 -0.53 6.86 -7.76
C ASP A 86 -0.53 6.25 -6.36
N LEU A 87 -0.01 7.00 -5.39
CA LEU A 87 0.17 6.58 -4.00
C LEU A 87 -0.70 7.41 -3.06
N PHE A 88 -1.35 6.74 -2.11
CA PHE A 88 -2.23 7.37 -1.13
C PHE A 88 -1.94 6.84 0.27
N ILE A 89 -1.51 7.71 1.17
CA ILE A 89 -1.26 7.35 2.57
C ILE A 89 -2.60 7.00 3.25
N ASP A 90 -2.62 5.82 3.87
CA ASP A 90 -3.75 5.23 4.59
C ASP A 90 -3.27 4.74 5.97
N GLU A 91 -3.30 5.65 6.95
CA GLU A 91 -2.77 5.43 8.29
C GLU A 91 -1.29 5.03 8.29
N GLU A 92 -0.97 3.77 8.63
CA GLU A 92 0.39 3.22 8.64
C GLU A 92 0.75 2.56 7.30
N ASN A 93 -0.18 2.46 6.34
CA ASN A 93 -0.01 1.81 5.05
C ASN A 93 -0.07 2.80 3.88
N ILE A 94 0.21 2.32 2.66
CA ILE A 94 0.05 3.10 1.43
C ILE A 94 -0.81 2.31 0.47
N GLN A 95 -1.95 2.86 0.09
CA GLN A 95 -2.79 2.31 -0.99
C GLN A 95 -2.30 2.82 -2.34
N VAL A 96 -2.56 2.06 -3.39
CA VAL A 96 -2.19 2.43 -4.75
C VAL A 96 -3.38 2.37 -5.69
N CYS A 97 -3.41 3.27 -6.67
CA CYS A 97 -4.42 3.28 -7.72
C CYS A 97 -3.78 3.49 -9.10
N LEU A 98 -4.46 3.02 -10.15
CA LEU A 98 -4.08 3.33 -11.52
C LEU A 98 -4.06 4.84 -11.74
N THR A 99 -3.32 5.29 -12.74
CA THR A 99 -3.20 6.70 -13.08
C THR A 99 -3.31 6.90 -14.59
N GLY A 100 -3.56 8.14 -15.02
CA GLY A 100 -3.61 8.50 -16.44
C GLY A 100 -4.62 7.69 -17.26
N ASP A 101 -4.19 7.24 -18.44
CA ASP A 101 -5.05 6.53 -19.40
C ASP A 101 -5.54 5.18 -18.82
N ASP A 102 -4.73 4.48 -18.03
CA ASP A 102 -5.11 3.20 -17.42
C ASP A 102 -6.24 3.39 -16.39
N PHE A 103 -6.24 4.51 -15.66
CA PHE A 103 -7.34 4.88 -14.77
C PHE A 103 -8.62 5.17 -15.58
N GLU A 104 -8.52 5.99 -16.63
CA GLU A 104 -9.68 6.37 -17.43
C GLU A 104 -10.28 5.17 -18.17
N GLU A 105 -9.44 4.27 -18.69
CA GLU A 105 -9.89 3.03 -19.32
C GLU A 105 -10.65 2.15 -18.32
N MET A 106 -10.19 2.09 -17.07
CA MET A 106 -10.81 1.25 -16.06
C MET A 106 -12.11 1.84 -15.49
N TYR A 107 -12.12 3.11 -15.09
CA TYR A 107 -13.24 3.72 -14.35
C TYR A 107 -14.15 4.59 -15.23
N GLY A 108 -13.77 4.83 -16.49
CA GLY A 108 -14.61 5.56 -17.46
C GLY A 108 -14.66 7.07 -17.25
N HIS A 109 -13.80 7.62 -16.40
CA HIS A 109 -13.61 9.06 -16.21
C HIS A 109 -12.16 9.37 -15.85
N MET A 110 -11.76 10.62 -16.02
CA MET A 110 -10.43 11.07 -15.58
C MET A 110 -10.38 11.19 -14.06
N SER A 111 -9.25 10.83 -13.47
CA SER A 111 -8.97 11.12 -12.05
C SER A 111 -8.91 12.63 -11.84
N THR A 112 -9.51 13.11 -10.74
CA THR A 112 -9.44 14.51 -10.31
C THR A 112 -8.01 14.91 -9.97
N TYR A 113 -7.22 13.95 -9.51
CA TYR A 113 -5.84 14.11 -9.08
C TYR A 113 -4.90 13.43 -10.07
N GLY A 114 -4.90 13.93 -11.30
CA GLY A 114 -3.98 13.44 -12.32
C GLY A 114 -2.52 13.74 -11.95
N GLY A 115 -1.75 12.70 -11.59
CA GLY A 115 -0.29 12.73 -11.69
C GLY A 115 0.51 12.80 -10.39
N GLY A 116 0.06 12.20 -9.30
CA GLY A 116 0.91 12.04 -8.11
C GLY A 116 0.19 11.97 -6.77
N MET A 117 0.99 11.87 -5.71
CA MET A 117 0.53 11.92 -4.31
C MET A 117 -0.38 13.12 -4.04
N MET A 118 -1.46 12.86 -3.29
CA MET A 118 -2.40 13.87 -2.82
C MET A 118 -1.73 14.90 -1.90
N GLY A 119 -1.29 16.03 -2.46
CA GLY A 119 -0.52 17.08 -1.82
C GLY A 119 -1.23 17.92 -0.75
N GLY A 120 -2.36 17.47 -0.19
CA GLY A 120 -3.01 18.18 0.92
C GLY A 120 -4.17 17.42 1.53
N MET A 121 -4.03 16.99 2.79
CA MET A 121 -5.17 16.57 3.60
C MET A 121 -6.07 17.77 3.88
N THR A 122 -7.31 17.74 3.42
CA THR A 122 -8.33 18.69 3.87
C THR A 122 -9.25 18.02 4.90
N GLY A 123 -9.07 18.35 6.18
CA GLY A 123 -9.90 17.82 7.27
C GLY A 123 -9.29 16.64 8.02
N ASN A 124 -10.14 15.79 8.61
CA ASN A 124 -9.73 14.64 9.43
C ASN A 124 -9.63 13.31 8.63
N SER A 125 -9.70 13.34 7.30
CA SER A 125 -9.60 12.16 6.44
C SER A 125 -8.17 11.90 5.99
N ASN A 126 -7.78 10.62 5.85
CA ASN A 126 -6.52 10.24 5.22
C ASN A 126 -6.59 10.41 3.69
N GLN A 127 -5.44 10.38 3.01
CA GLN A 127 -5.37 10.64 1.56
C GLN A 127 -6.19 9.63 0.77
N TRP A 128 -6.16 8.36 1.19
CA TRP A 128 -6.93 7.31 0.56
C TRP A 128 -8.44 7.56 0.60
N SER A 129 -8.97 7.84 1.79
CA SER A 129 -10.38 8.17 1.99
C SER A 129 -10.82 9.39 1.18
N GLN A 130 -9.94 10.40 1.04
CA GLN A 130 -10.25 11.56 0.22
C GLN A 130 -10.32 11.20 -1.26
N HIS A 131 -9.33 10.48 -1.79
CA HIS A 131 -9.31 10.01 -3.17
C HIS A 131 -10.56 9.16 -3.50
N LEU A 132 -10.94 8.22 -2.64
CA LEU A 132 -12.15 7.42 -2.83
C LEU A 132 -13.41 8.27 -2.94
N ASN A 133 -13.53 9.34 -2.16
CA ASN A 133 -14.72 10.20 -2.19
C ASN A 133 -14.78 11.09 -3.44
N ASP A 134 -13.62 11.46 -3.97
CA ASP A 134 -13.51 12.41 -5.07
C ASP A 134 -13.53 11.71 -6.45
N ASP A 135 -12.95 10.51 -6.53
CA ASP A 135 -12.65 9.81 -7.78
C ASP A 135 -13.32 8.46 -7.95
N HIS A 136 -14.03 7.91 -6.94
CA HIS A 136 -14.56 6.56 -7.05
C HIS A 136 -16.05 6.46 -6.73
N GLU A 137 -16.70 5.54 -7.44
CA GLU A 137 -18.08 5.14 -7.17
C GLU A 137 -18.14 3.90 -6.26
N SER A 138 -19.30 3.70 -5.63
CA SER A 138 -19.49 2.51 -4.80
C SER A 138 -19.44 1.25 -5.65
N GLY A 139 -18.47 0.39 -5.38
CA GLY A 139 -18.26 -0.86 -6.10
C GLY A 139 -17.03 -0.86 -7.01
N ASP A 140 -16.36 0.28 -7.17
CA ASP A 140 -15.06 0.34 -7.83
C ASP A 140 -14.05 -0.55 -7.12
N GLN A 141 -13.25 -1.25 -7.92
CA GLN A 141 -12.23 -2.17 -7.44
C GLN A 141 -10.91 -1.46 -7.24
N HIS A 142 -10.13 -1.89 -6.25
CA HIS A 142 -8.75 -1.44 -6.01
C HIS A 142 -7.86 -2.66 -5.81
N PHE A 143 -6.64 -2.60 -6.32
CA PHE A 143 -5.89 -3.82 -6.63
C PHE A 143 -4.67 -4.07 -5.78
N GLY A 144 -4.26 -3.14 -4.92
CA GLY A 144 -3.07 -3.37 -4.12
C GLY A 144 -2.66 -2.23 -3.20
N GLY A 145 -1.52 -2.44 -2.57
CA GLY A 145 -0.95 -1.49 -1.63
C GLY A 145 0.34 -2.02 -0.99
N PHE A 146 0.87 -1.21 -0.10
CA PHE A 146 2.03 -1.51 0.73
C PHE A 146 1.59 -1.65 2.18
N ASP A 147 1.97 -2.78 2.78
CA ASP A 147 2.01 -2.92 4.23
C ASP A 147 3.40 -2.47 4.71
N MET A 148 3.45 -1.29 5.30
CA MET A 148 4.73 -0.70 5.73
C MET A 148 5.28 -1.37 7.00
N GLY A 149 4.42 -2.01 7.79
CA GLY A 149 4.83 -2.75 8.97
C GLY A 149 5.49 -4.09 8.64
N ASN A 150 5.02 -4.74 7.59
CA ASN A 150 5.56 -6.01 7.10
C ASN A 150 6.56 -5.86 5.94
N HIS A 151 6.76 -4.64 5.44
CA HIS A 151 7.57 -4.36 4.25
C HIS A 151 7.15 -5.21 3.04
N SER A 152 5.84 -5.35 2.83
CA SER A 152 5.29 -6.11 1.72
C SER A 152 4.58 -5.22 0.71
N PHE A 153 4.49 -5.73 -0.51
CA PHE A 153 3.71 -5.17 -1.60
C PHE A 153 2.84 -6.27 -2.19
N GLU A 154 1.57 -5.96 -2.36
CA GLU A 154 0.60 -6.82 -3.03
C GLU A 154 -0.10 -6.05 -4.15
N TYR A 155 -0.35 -6.73 -5.26
CA TYR A 155 -1.06 -6.14 -6.39
C TYR A 155 -1.74 -7.20 -7.27
N THR A 156 -2.94 -6.91 -7.73
CA THR A 156 -3.69 -7.73 -8.70
C THR A 156 -3.65 -7.08 -10.08
N PHE A 157 -2.97 -7.71 -11.02
CA PHE A 157 -2.91 -7.30 -12.42
C PHE A 157 -4.08 -7.90 -13.20
N ASN A 158 -4.83 -7.07 -13.92
CA ASN A 158 -5.83 -7.55 -14.88
C ASN A 158 -5.22 -7.52 -16.30
N VAL A 159 -4.96 -8.69 -16.86
CA VAL A 159 -4.36 -8.84 -18.20
C VAL A 159 -5.29 -9.68 -19.07
N GLU A 160 -5.87 -9.05 -20.09
CA GLU A 160 -6.79 -9.72 -21.04
C GLU A 160 -7.95 -10.47 -20.36
N GLY A 161 -8.47 -9.89 -19.26
CA GLY A 161 -9.55 -10.44 -18.46
C GLY A 161 -9.14 -11.63 -17.59
N MET A 162 -7.85 -11.80 -17.32
CA MET A 162 -7.32 -12.72 -16.31
C MET A 162 -6.69 -11.93 -15.18
N GLU A 163 -6.94 -12.35 -13.94
CA GLU A 163 -6.37 -11.72 -12.75
C GLU A 163 -5.13 -12.48 -12.31
N TYR A 164 -4.04 -11.74 -12.13
CA TYR A 164 -2.78 -12.22 -11.59
C TYR A 164 -2.48 -11.49 -10.29
N TYR A 165 -2.46 -12.21 -9.18
CA TYR A 165 -2.17 -11.68 -7.86
C TYR A 165 -0.70 -11.89 -7.50
N PHE A 166 0.01 -10.79 -7.29
CA PHE A 166 1.36 -10.76 -6.73
C PHE A 166 1.31 -10.42 -5.25
N GLU A 167 2.10 -11.15 -4.46
CA GLU A 167 2.40 -10.83 -3.07
C GLU A 167 3.89 -11.06 -2.83
N GLY A 168 4.60 -10.05 -2.30
CA GLY A 168 6.04 -10.14 -2.07
C GLY A 168 6.55 -9.24 -0.95
N PHE A 169 7.74 -9.57 -0.47
CA PHE A 169 8.42 -8.84 0.61
C PHE A 169 9.66 -8.15 0.08
N LYS A 170 9.91 -6.94 0.59
CA LYS A 170 11.09 -6.16 0.27
C LYS A 170 12.36 -6.89 0.72
N GLN A 171 13.40 -6.84 -0.12
CA GLN A 171 14.71 -7.44 0.14
C GLN A 171 15.71 -6.48 0.79
#